data_AF-A0A9E6UIZ2-F1
#
_entry.id   AF-A0A9E6UIZ2-F1
#
_cell.length_a   1.000
_cell.length_b   1.000
_cell.length_c   1.000
_cell.angle_alpha   90.00
_cell.angle_beta   90.00
_cell.angle_gamma   90.00
#
_symmetry.space_group_name_H-M   'P 1'
#
loop_
_entity.id
_entity.type
_entity.pdbx_description
1 polymer ?
#
loop_
_entity_poly.entity_id
_entity_poly.type
_entity_poly.pdbx_seq_one_letter_code
_entity_poly.pdbx_strand_id
1 'polypeptide(L)'
;MTAQRILLGVLAVAAIALGVAIWRFMAGEAGAPLAGQTRADFVRSAVEACTARQKAAPVDPDVTPETIGRFCDCYGETLARRVTTADLARLTGRPAAEIQATMREKTQDIDAVCLARLDEPAGR
;
A
#
# COMPACT_ATOMS: atom_id res chain seq x y z
N MET A 1 22.08 3.19 -13.52
CA MET A 1 22.15 1.95 -12.70
C MET A 1 22.28 2.28 -11.20
N THR A 2 21.52 3.26 -10.69
CA THR A 2 21.64 3.75 -9.31
C THR A 2 20.33 3.62 -8.52
N ALA A 3 19.17 3.68 -9.19
CA ALA A 3 17.84 3.52 -8.57
C ALA A 3 17.58 2.14 -7.94
N GLN A 4 18.24 1.10 -8.45
CA GLN A 4 17.99 -0.30 -8.11
C GLN A 4 18.43 -0.69 -6.67
N ARG A 5 19.25 0.14 -6.01
CA ARG A 5 19.71 -0.11 -4.63
C ARG A 5 18.89 0.64 -3.55
N ILE A 6 17.89 1.42 -3.94
CA ILE A 6 17.31 2.51 -3.11
C ILE A 6 16.12 2.05 -2.24
N LEU A 7 15.46 0.94 -2.53
CA LEU A 7 14.15 0.60 -1.92
C LEU A 7 14.07 -0.85 -1.38
N LEU A 8 15.13 -1.33 -0.74
CA LEU A 8 15.12 -2.61 0.01
C LEU A 8 14.89 -2.33 1.49
N GLY A 9 13.64 -2.04 1.89
CA GLY A 9 13.39 -1.70 3.30
C GLY A 9 11.95 -1.61 3.79
N VAL A 10 10.95 -2.09 3.03
CA VAL A 10 9.53 -1.97 3.45
C VAL A 10 8.94 -3.32 3.87
N LEU A 11 9.66 -4.01 4.76
CA LEU A 11 9.06 -5.02 5.64
C LEU A 11 8.73 -4.34 6.97
N ALA A 12 7.59 -3.64 7.05
CA ALA A 12 6.71 -3.65 8.23
C ALA A 12 5.65 -2.53 8.19
N VAL A 13 4.47 -2.92 8.68
CA VAL A 13 3.40 -2.07 9.23
C VAL A 13 2.43 -1.40 8.26
N ALA A 14 1.44 -2.17 7.82
CA ALA A 14 0.11 -1.65 7.49
C ALA A 14 -0.89 -2.19 8.52
N ALA A 15 -1.01 -1.55 9.68
CA ALA A 15 -1.86 -2.07 10.76
C ALA A 15 -2.40 -1.01 11.73
N ILE A 16 -2.69 0.22 11.30
CA ILE A 16 -3.32 1.21 12.21
C ILE A 16 -4.25 2.15 11.42
N ALA A 17 -5.34 1.64 10.84
CA ALA A 17 -6.44 2.50 10.33
C ALA A 17 -7.76 1.76 9.98
N LEU A 18 -7.87 0.44 10.15
CA LEU A 18 -9.02 -0.32 9.63
C LEU A 18 -10.23 -0.42 10.58
N GLY A 19 -10.17 0.13 11.80
CA GLY A 19 -11.17 -0.15 12.84
C GLY A 19 -12.55 0.50 12.66
N VAL A 20 -12.67 1.65 11.99
CA VAL A 20 -13.89 2.47 12.04
C VAL A 20 -14.73 2.43 10.75
N ALA A 21 -14.15 1.99 9.62
CA ALA A 21 -14.84 2.00 8.33
C ALA A 21 -15.67 0.74 8.03
N ILE A 22 -15.53 -0.35 8.78
CA ILE A 22 -15.97 -1.68 8.33
C ILE A 22 -17.48 -1.93 8.52
N TRP A 23 -18.16 -1.16 9.38
CA TRP A 23 -19.58 -1.39 9.67
C TRP A 23 -20.57 -0.83 8.63
N ARG A 24 -20.13 0.05 7.70
CA ARG A 24 -21.04 0.75 6.77
C ARG A 24 -20.98 0.25 5.31
N PHE A 25 -20.13 -0.74 4.99
CA PHE A 25 -19.79 -1.08 3.59
C PHE A 25 -19.97 -2.56 3.20
N MET A 26 -20.64 -3.40 4.01
CA MET A 26 -20.93 -4.80 3.66
C MET A 26 -22.10 -4.97 2.67
N ALA A 27 -22.06 -4.26 1.53
CA ALA A 27 -22.97 -4.47 0.39
C ALA A 27 -22.24 -5.03 -0.85
N GLY A 28 -20.98 -5.44 -0.72
CA GLY A 28 -20.22 -6.10 -1.78
C GLY A 28 -20.18 -7.62 -1.58
N GLU A 29 -20.09 -8.37 -2.68
CA GLU A 29 -19.86 -9.81 -2.62
C GLU A 29 -18.53 -10.11 -1.90
N ALA A 30 -18.55 -11.12 -1.03
CA ALA A 30 -17.35 -11.55 -0.32
C ALA A 30 -16.30 -12.04 -1.31
N GLY A 31 -15.11 -11.45 -1.27
CA GLY A 31 -14.01 -11.79 -2.17
C GLY A 31 -13.95 -10.94 -3.44
N ALA A 32 -14.91 -10.03 -3.65
CA ALA A 32 -14.84 -9.08 -4.74
C ALA A 32 -13.63 -8.12 -4.58
N PRO A 33 -13.03 -7.65 -5.69
CA PRO A 33 -12.08 -6.55 -5.66
C PRO A 33 -12.66 -5.31 -4.97
N LEU A 34 -11.80 -4.50 -4.33
CA LEU A 34 -12.25 -3.23 -3.76
C LEU A 34 -12.74 -2.30 -4.88
N ALA A 35 -13.90 -1.68 -4.67
CA ALA A 35 -14.49 -0.73 -5.61
C ALA A 35 -15.03 0.53 -4.89
N GLY A 36 -15.35 1.56 -5.67
CA GLY A 36 -15.97 2.79 -5.20
C GLY A 36 -15.24 3.44 -4.02
N GLN A 37 -16.02 3.91 -3.04
CA GLN A 37 -15.50 4.63 -1.88
C GLN A 37 -14.55 3.75 -1.03
N THR A 38 -14.86 2.47 -0.84
CA THR A 38 -14.01 1.55 -0.07
C THR A 38 -12.61 1.43 -0.67
N ARG A 39 -12.52 1.37 -2.00
CA ARG A 39 -11.23 1.38 -2.70
C ARG A 39 -10.50 2.71 -2.50
N ALA A 40 -11.19 3.83 -2.65
CA ALA A 40 -10.58 5.16 -2.49
C ALA A 40 -10.03 5.36 -1.07
N ASP A 41 -10.80 4.98 -0.05
CA ASP A 41 -10.37 5.06 1.35
C ASP A 41 -9.21 4.13 1.66
N PHE A 42 -9.21 2.92 1.08
CA PHE A 42 -8.09 1.98 1.19
C PHE A 42 -6.82 2.54 0.56
N VAL A 43 -6.89 3.05 -0.68
CA VAL A 43 -5.73 3.65 -1.37
C VAL A 43 -5.19 4.81 -0.57
N ARG A 44 -6.04 5.76 -0.15
CA ARG A 44 -5.63 6.90 0.67
C ARG A 44 -4.88 6.45 1.93
N SER A 45 -5.45 5.49 2.67
CA SER A 45 -4.82 4.97 3.90
C SER A 45 -3.47 4.31 3.62
N ALA A 46 -3.34 3.55 2.52
CA ALA A 46 -2.09 2.92 2.13
C ALA A 46 -1.02 3.94 1.72
N VAL A 47 -1.40 4.98 0.98
CA VAL A 47 -0.51 6.09 0.57
C VAL A 47 0.00 6.86 1.78
N GLU A 48 -0.89 7.21 2.71
CA GLU A 48 -0.54 7.92 3.95
C GLU A 48 0.44 7.09 4.80
N ALA A 49 0.17 5.80 4.99
CA ALA A 49 1.04 4.90 5.74
C ALA A 49 2.42 4.73 5.07
N CYS A 50 2.45 4.55 3.74
CA CYS A 50 3.69 4.49 2.97
C CYS A 50 4.50 5.78 3.14
N THR A 51 3.86 6.93 2.96
CA THR A 51 4.52 8.24 3.04
C THR A 51 5.07 8.50 4.44
N ALA A 52 4.30 8.20 5.49
CA ALA A 52 4.74 8.35 6.87
C ALA A 52 5.99 7.50 7.15
N ARG A 53 6.03 6.26 6.64
CA ARG A 53 7.18 5.36 6.82
C ARG A 53 8.42 5.85 6.07
N GLN A 54 8.27 6.26 4.81
CA GLN A 54 9.37 6.82 4.01
C GLN A 54 9.94 8.10 4.64
N LYS A 55 9.10 8.91 5.29
CA LYS A 55 9.56 10.10 6.04
C LYS A 55 10.25 9.79 7.36
N ALA A 56 9.80 8.75 8.07
CA ALA A 56 10.36 8.38 9.37
C ALA A 56 11.74 7.72 9.26
N ALA A 57 12.00 7.03 8.16
CA ALA A 57 13.28 6.39 7.87
C ALA A 57 13.59 6.51 6.37
N PRO A 58 14.02 7.70 5.90
CA PRO A 58 14.42 7.86 4.51
C PRO A 58 15.60 6.92 4.25
N VAL A 59 15.40 5.94 3.37
CA VAL A 59 16.43 4.97 2.99
C VAL A 59 17.59 5.66 2.26
N ASP A 60 17.29 6.78 1.60
CA ASP A 60 18.25 7.60 0.88
C ASP A 60 17.87 9.08 1.05
N PRO A 61 18.77 9.94 1.56
CA PRO A 61 18.52 11.37 1.77
C PRO A 61 18.28 12.15 0.47
N ASP A 62 18.67 11.62 -0.69
CA ASP A 62 18.52 12.28 -1.99
C ASP A 62 17.13 12.07 -2.61
N VAL A 63 16.26 11.26 -1.98
CA VAL A 63 14.90 11.02 -2.46
C VAL A 63 14.01 12.22 -2.16
N THR A 64 13.54 12.88 -3.22
CA THR A 64 12.66 14.04 -3.09
C THR A 64 11.27 13.65 -2.57
N PRO A 65 10.56 14.56 -1.87
CA PRO A 65 9.17 14.33 -1.47
C PRO A 65 8.24 13.96 -2.63
N GLU A 66 8.49 14.52 -3.82
CA GLU A 66 7.76 14.19 -5.04
C GLU A 66 7.96 12.73 -5.46
N THR A 67 9.19 12.22 -5.36
CA THR A 67 9.49 10.81 -5.68
C THR A 67 8.85 9.86 -4.68
N ILE A 68 8.86 10.22 -3.38
CA ILE A 68 8.12 9.47 -2.34
C ILE A 68 6.63 9.45 -2.66
N GLY A 69 6.04 10.60 -3.04
CA GLY A 69 4.63 10.69 -3.40
C GLY A 69 4.28 9.75 -4.56
N ARG A 70 5.00 9.85 -5.68
CA ARG A 70 4.78 8.98 -6.86
C ARG A 70 4.92 7.50 -6.53
N PHE A 71 5.92 7.13 -5.72
CA PHE A 71 6.10 5.76 -5.27
C PHE A 71 4.92 5.28 -4.43
N CYS A 72 4.54 6.04 -3.41
CA CYS A 72 3.48 5.67 -2.48
C CYS A 72 2.10 5.62 -3.15
N ASP A 73 1.83 6.50 -4.11
CA ASP A 73 0.62 6.46 -4.95
C ASP A 73 0.58 5.15 -5.76
N CYS A 74 1.67 4.78 -6.43
CA CYS A 74 1.76 3.51 -7.13
C CYS A 74 1.57 2.32 -6.18
N TYR A 75 2.17 2.38 -4.99
CA TYR A 75 2.08 1.33 -3.99
C TYR A 75 0.63 1.12 -3.54
N GLY A 76 -0.05 2.19 -3.12
CA GLY A 76 -1.44 2.14 -2.67
C GLY A 76 -2.38 1.63 -3.76
N GLU A 77 -2.22 2.11 -4.98
CA GLU A 77 -2.99 1.68 -6.16
C GLU A 77 -2.76 0.21 -6.52
N THR A 78 -1.51 -0.25 -6.49
CA THR A 78 -1.15 -1.65 -6.78
C THR A 78 -1.65 -2.58 -5.71
N LEU A 79 -1.55 -2.19 -4.44
CA LEU A 79 -2.06 -2.97 -3.33
C LEU A 79 -3.59 -3.07 -3.38
N ALA A 80 -4.29 -1.97 -3.68
CA ALA A 80 -5.74 -1.96 -3.82
C ALA A 80 -6.27 -2.87 -4.93
N ARG A 81 -5.49 -3.12 -5.98
CA ARG A 81 -5.82 -4.10 -7.03
C ARG A 81 -5.72 -5.56 -6.56
N ARG A 82 -4.97 -5.83 -5.50
CA ARG A 82 -4.69 -7.20 -5.00
C ARG A 82 -5.48 -7.55 -3.74
N VAL A 83 -6.03 -6.55 -3.07
CA VAL A 83 -6.86 -6.71 -1.87
C VAL A 83 -8.32 -6.87 -2.27
N THR A 84 -9.01 -7.76 -1.58
CA THR A 84 -10.44 -8.03 -1.75
C THR A 84 -11.22 -7.64 -0.49
N THR A 85 -12.54 -7.59 -0.60
CA THR A 85 -13.44 -7.41 0.55
C THR A 85 -13.27 -8.52 1.60
N ALA A 86 -13.00 -9.77 1.16
CA ALA A 86 -12.73 -10.89 2.06
C ALA A 86 -11.42 -10.72 2.85
N ASP A 87 -10.40 -10.12 2.23
CA ASP A 87 -9.17 -9.79 2.93
C ASP A 87 -9.44 -8.78 4.05
N LEU A 88 -10.11 -7.66 3.74
CA LEU A 88 -10.43 -6.65 4.75
C LEU A 88 -11.26 -7.20 5.90
N ALA A 89 -12.25 -8.05 5.61
CA ALA A 89 -13.04 -8.73 6.63
C ALA A 89 -12.16 -9.61 7.54
N ARG A 90 -11.21 -10.37 6.97
CA ARG A 90 -10.26 -11.19 7.75
C ARG A 90 -9.31 -10.38 8.61
N LEU A 91 -8.96 -9.16 8.19
CA LEU A 91 -8.03 -8.29 8.91
C LEU A 91 -8.70 -7.54 10.08
N THR A 92 -10.03 -7.47 10.11
CA THR A 92 -10.78 -6.73 11.12
C THR A 92 -10.51 -7.29 12.52
N GLY A 93 -10.06 -6.44 13.44
CA GLY A 93 -9.79 -6.82 14.82
C GLY A 93 -8.56 -7.72 15.01
N ARG A 94 -7.74 -7.95 13.96
CA ARG A 94 -6.53 -8.76 14.07
C ARG A 94 -5.34 -7.94 14.56
N PRO A 95 -4.40 -8.55 15.31
CA PRO A 95 -3.12 -7.92 15.66
C PRO A 95 -2.28 -7.53 14.44
N ALA A 96 -1.45 -6.51 14.60
CA ALA A 96 -0.60 -6.00 13.52
C ALA A 96 0.30 -7.05 12.85
N ALA A 97 0.87 -7.97 13.64
CA ALA A 97 1.72 -9.03 13.12
C ALA A 97 0.97 -9.99 12.18
N GLU A 98 -0.30 -10.28 12.49
CA GLU A 98 -1.14 -11.15 11.67
C GLU A 98 -1.62 -10.45 10.41
N ILE A 99 -1.94 -9.15 10.52
CA ILE A 99 -2.25 -8.34 9.34
C ILE A 99 -1.07 -8.34 8.37
N GLN A 100 0.15 -8.16 8.87
CA GLN A 100 1.35 -8.23 8.05
C GLN A 100 1.56 -9.61 7.42
N ALA A 101 1.29 -10.69 8.15
CA ALA A 101 1.41 -12.05 7.61
C ALA A 101 0.43 -12.28 6.46
N THR A 102 -0.85 -11.92 6.63
CA THR A 102 -1.88 -12.02 5.58
C THR A 102 -1.58 -11.14 4.37
N MET A 103 -1.00 -9.95 4.59
CA MET A 103 -0.73 -9.01 3.51
C MET A 103 0.61 -9.26 2.80
N ARG A 104 1.51 -10.06 3.37
CA ARG A 104 2.87 -10.29 2.85
C ARG A 104 2.88 -10.74 1.39
N GLU A 105 2.08 -11.74 1.05
CA GLU A 105 1.95 -12.25 -0.31
C GLU A 105 1.43 -11.17 -1.26
N LYS A 106 0.51 -10.31 -0.78
CA LYS A 106 -0.09 -9.25 -1.60
C LYS A 106 0.85 -8.08 -1.80
N THR A 107 1.72 -7.80 -0.84
CA THR A 107 2.76 -6.76 -0.93
C THR A 107 3.99 -7.20 -1.70
N GLN A 108 4.14 -8.51 -1.95
CA GLN A 108 5.28 -9.05 -2.66
C GLN A 108 5.44 -8.37 -4.03
N ASP A 109 6.66 -7.93 -4.34
CA ASP A 109 7.04 -7.29 -5.59
C ASP A 109 6.32 -5.96 -5.92
N ILE A 110 5.47 -5.41 -5.04
CA ILE A 110 4.88 -4.08 -5.27
C ILE A 110 5.99 -3.03 -5.35
N ASP A 111 6.97 -3.11 -4.45
CA ASP A 111 8.10 -2.20 -4.44
C ASP A 111 8.86 -2.24 -5.76
N ALA A 112 9.11 -3.43 -6.32
CA ALA A 112 9.78 -3.61 -7.61
C ALA A 112 8.97 -3.04 -8.78
N VAL A 113 7.66 -3.28 -8.79
CA VAL A 113 6.75 -2.72 -9.81
C VAL A 113 6.74 -1.19 -9.75
N CYS A 114 6.66 -0.61 -8.56
CA CYS A 114 6.57 0.83 -8.39
C CYS A 114 7.90 1.53 -8.60
N LEU A 115 9.01 0.89 -8.25
CA LEU A 115 10.35 1.32 -8.64
C LEU A 115 10.49 1.42 -10.16
N ALA A 116 10.14 0.36 -10.89
CA ALA A 116 10.23 0.35 -12.35
C ALA A 116 9.39 1.48 -12.98
N ARG A 117 8.24 1.80 -12.39
CA ARG A 117 7.36 2.88 -12.84
C ARG A 117 7.92 4.29 -12.61
N LEU A 118 8.81 4.48 -11.64
CA LEU A 118 9.49 5.76 -11.43
C LEU A 118 10.54 6.04 -12.52
N ASP A 119 11.10 4.98 -13.11
CA ASP A 119 12.09 5.06 -14.19
C ASP A 119 11.43 5.26 -15.57
N GLU A 120 10.11 5.05 -15.68
CA GLU A 120 9.37 5.35 -16.91
C GLU A 120 9.22 6.88 -17.10
N PRO A 121 9.59 7.43 -18.26
CA PRO A 121 9.37 8.85 -18.52
C PRO A 121 7.87 9.15 -18.46
N ALA A 122 7.50 10.20 -17.74
CA ALA A 122 6.12 10.65 -17.62
C ALA A 122 5.58 11.11 -18.99
N GLY A 123 5.00 10.19 -19.75
CA GLY A 123 4.37 10.48 -21.03
C GLY A 123 4.72 9.47 -22.13
N ARG A 124 3.86 8.47 -22.30
CA ARG A 124 3.44 7.98 -23.61
C ARG A 124 1.95 7.67 -23.58
#